data_AF-A0A091X1W0-F1
#
_entry.id   AF-A0A091X1W0-F1
#
_cell.length_a   1.000
_cell.length_b   1.000
_cell.length_c   1.000
_cell.angle_alpha   90.00
_cell.angle_beta   90.00
_cell.angle_gamma   90.00
#
_symmetry.space_group_name_H-M   'P 1'
#
loop_
_entity.id
_entity.type
_entity.pdbx_description
1 polymer ?
#
loop_
_entity_poly.entity_id
_entity_poly.type
_entity_poly.pdbx_seq_one_letter_code
_entity_poly.pdbx_strand_id
1 'polypeptide(L)'
;RGMGLAKSKVRTLNFRKANFQLFKELVNKTPWETALRDKGAEHSYQIFKEAFHRGQELSILRCKKSGKESKQPTQMSQDLLLKLKGKKEMHRQWKQGQVSLEEYRDAAQLGRDGIRKAKVQRELNLARDAKNNKTGFYRYVSQKRKFKESAPPMMNKTGKRITTDEDKAEVLNKYFASVFTGSLSSHTSRADGPQDGDWGNKVHPTVREVEV
;
A
#
# COMPACT_ATOMS: atom_id res chain seq x y z
N ARG A 1 16.79 -6.57 22.05
CA ARG A 1 15.46 -6.80 22.67
C ARG A 1 14.41 -6.89 21.57
N GLY A 2 13.70 -8.03 21.51
CA GLY A 2 12.86 -8.45 20.38
C GLY A 2 11.62 -7.58 20.19
N MET A 3 11.40 -7.14 18.95
CA MET A 3 10.16 -6.47 18.56
C MET A 3 9.05 -7.52 18.44
N GLY A 4 8.04 -7.41 19.30
CA GLY A 4 6.83 -8.22 19.24
C GLY A 4 6.07 -7.92 17.97
N LEU A 5 6.24 -8.79 16.97
CA LEU A 5 5.40 -8.82 15.77
C LEU A 5 3.95 -9.10 16.20
N ALA A 6 3.02 -8.25 15.79
CA ALA A 6 1.59 -8.53 15.86
C ALA A 6 1.31 -9.78 15.02
N LYS A 7 1.13 -10.91 15.69
CA LYS A 7 0.93 -12.23 15.10
C LYS A 7 -0.55 -12.34 14.71
N SER A 8 -0.85 -12.52 13.43
CA SER A 8 -2.20 -12.95 13.05
C SER A 8 -2.44 -14.36 13.61
N LYS A 9 -3.62 -14.57 14.20
CA LYS A 9 -4.00 -15.82 14.90
C LYS A 9 -4.21 -17.00 13.94
N VAL A 10 -4.33 -16.73 12.64
CA VAL A 10 -4.68 -17.72 11.61
C VAL A 10 -3.44 -18.49 11.17
N ARG A 11 -3.37 -19.76 11.57
CA ARG A 11 -2.32 -20.71 11.17
C ARG A 11 -2.74 -21.35 9.84
N THR A 12 -1.88 -21.28 8.82
CA THR A 12 -2.12 -21.98 7.54
C THR A 12 -0.99 -22.98 7.31
N LEU A 13 -1.34 -24.21 6.91
CA LEU A 13 -0.37 -25.26 6.64
C LEU A 13 0.38 -25.00 5.32
N ASN A 14 1.70 -25.18 5.32
CA ASN A 14 2.54 -24.98 4.14
C ASN A 14 2.91 -26.32 3.48
N PHE A 15 2.02 -26.83 2.63
CA PHE A 15 2.21 -28.11 1.95
C PHE A 15 3.40 -28.14 0.98
N ARG A 16 3.89 -26.98 0.50
CA ARG A 16 5.06 -26.93 -0.41
C ARG A 16 6.38 -27.32 0.27
N LYS A 17 6.45 -27.20 1.60
CA LYS A 17 7.62 -27.54 2.41
C LYS A 17 7.33 -28.71 3.36
N ALA A 18 6.26 -29.46 3.13
CA ALA A 18 5.90 -30.60 3.96
C ALA A 18 6.88 -31.75 3.73
N ASN A 19 7.31 -32.39 4.81
CA ASN A 19 8.06 -33.64 4.74
C ASN A 19 7.06 -34.82 4.71
N PHE A 20 6.62 -35.20 3.50
CA PHE A 20 5.64 -36.28 3.33
C PHE A 20 6.19 -37.66 3.74
N GLN A 21 7.50 -37.86 3.67
CA GLN A 21 8.13 -39.10 4.11
C GLN A 21 7.99 -39.27 5.63
N LEU A 22 8.31 -38.21 6.39
CA LEU A 22 8.10 -38.17 7.84
C LEU A 22 6.62 -38.33 8.20
N PHE A 23 5.71 -37.74 7.42
CA PHE A 23 4.27 -37.89 7.66
C PHE A 23 3.82 -39.35 7.55
N LYS A 24 4.25 -40.03 6.48
CA LYS A 24 3.94 -41.44 6.24
C LYS A 24 4.52 -42.32 7.35
N GLU A 25 5.74 -42.05 7.79
CA GLU A 25 6.35 -42.78 8.91
C GLU A 25 5.58 -42.60 10.23
N LEU A 26 5.12 -41.39 10.55
CA LEU A 26 4.35 -41.13 11.77
C LEU A 26 2.99 -41.82 11.76
N VAL A 27 2.30 -41.82 10.62
CA VAL A 27 1.02 -42.52 10.46
C VAL A 27 1.22 -44.04 10.54
N ASN A 28 2.26 -44.57 9.90
CA ASN A 28 2.54 -46.01 9.89
C ASN A 28 3.07 -46.55 11.23
N LYS A 29 3.68 -45.70 12.06
CA LYS A 29 4.11 -46.07 13.43
C LYS A 29 2.95 -46.28 14.41
N THR A 30 1.75 -45.83 14.06
CA THR A 30 0.58 -45.99 14.93
C THR A 30 0.10 -47.44 14.88
N PRO A 31 -0.04 -48.14 16.03
CA PRO A 31 -0.49 -49.53 16.07
C PRO A 31 -2.01 -49.62 15.86
N TRP A 32 -2.44 -49.47 14.61
CA TRP A 32 -3.86 -49.36 14.24
C TRP A 32 -4.72 -50.53 14.70
N GLU A 33 -4.20 -51.76 14.61
CA GLU A 33 -4.92 -52.97 15.02
C GLU A 33 -5.26 -52.95 16.51
N THR A 34 -4.36 -52.46 17.36
CA THR A 34 -4.61 -52.34 18.81
C THR A 34 -5.44 -51.10 19.11
N ALA A 35 -5.14 -49.98 18.45
CA ALA A 35 -5.80 -48.69 18.70
C ALA A 35 -7.29 -48.69 18.32
N LEU A 36 -7.67 -49.51 17.33
CA LEU A 36 -9.04 -49.60 16.82
C LEU A 36 -9.77 -50.86 17.32
N ARG A 37 -9.08 -51.74 18.06
CA ARG A 37 -9.69 -52.96 18.66
C ARG A 37 -10.81 -52.57 19.62
N ASP A 38 -11.94 -53.25 19.48
CA ASP A 38 -13.15 -53.06 20.30
C ASP A 38 -13.72 -51.63 20.30
N LYS A 39 -13.38 -50.83 19.28
CA LYS A 39 -13.90 -49.47 19.08
C LYS A 39 -14.98 -49.46 18.00
N GLY A 40 -16.08 -48.76 18.28
CA GLY A 40 -17.11 -48.47 17.29
C GLY A 40 -16.61 -47.52 16.20
N ALA A 41 -17.28 -47.52 15.04
CA ALA A 41 -16.85 -46.78 13.85
C ALA A 41 -16.55 -45.28 14.10
N GLU A 42 -17.41 -44.59 14.86
CA GLU A 42 -17.22 -43.17 15.18
C GLU A 42 -15.96 -42.92 16.04
N HIS A 43 -15.74 -43.78 17.03
CA HIS A 43 -14.58 -43.69 17.92
C HIS A 43 -13.29 -44.01 17.16
N SER A 44 -13.32 -45.04 16.32
CA SER A 44 -12.21 -45.40 15.42
C SER A 44 -11.87 -44.26 14.46
N TYR A 45 -12.88 -43.59 13.90
CA TYR A 45 -12.68 -42.42 13.04
C TYR A 45 -12.07 -41.23 13.79
N GLN A 46 -12.46 -41.02 15.05
CA GLN A 46 -11.90 -39.95 15.88
C GLN A 46 -10.42 -40.20 16.20
N ILE A 47 -10.06 -41.44 16.55
CA ILE A 47 -8.66 -41.86 16.78
C ILE A 47 -7.81 -41.65 15.53
N PHE A 48 -8.35 -42.05 14.37
CA PHE A 48 -7.69 -41.81 13.08
C PHE A 48 -7.48 -40.31 12.81
N LYS A 49 -8.52 -39.48 12.96
CA LYS A 49 -8.42 -38.03 12.77
C LYS A 49 -7.36 -37.41 13.68
N GLU A 50 -7.30 -37.82 14.94
CA GLU A 50 -6.32 -37.28 15.88
C GLU A 50 -4.89 -37.65 15.47
N ALA A 51 -4.63 -38.92 15.17
CA ALA A 51 -3.32 -39.38 14.72
C ALA A 51 -2.89 -38.73 13.39
N PHE A 52 -3.82 -38.58 12.45
CA PHE A 52 -3.60 -37.87 11.19
C PHE A 52 -3.22 -36.41 11.42
N HIS A 53 -3.98 -35.69 12.25
CA HIS A 53 -3.67 -34.29 12.56
C HIS A 53 -2.36 -34.13 13.33
N ARG A 54 -2.03 -35.06 14.24
CA ARG A 54 -0.71 -35.10 14.90
C ARG A 54 0.43 -35.27 13.90
N GLY A 55 0.31 -36.22 12.97
CA GLY A 55 1.26 -36.37 11.87
C GLY A 55 1.38 -35.09 11.04
N GLN A 56 0.24 -34.46 10.73
CA GLN A 56 0.17 -33.24 9.94
C GLN A 56 0.87 -32.06 10.64
N GLU A 57 0.73 -31.94 11.96
CA GLU A 57 1.40 -30.90 12.75
C GLU A 57 2.92 -31.08 12.81
N LEU A 58 3.40 -32.33 12.88
CA LEU A 58 4.83 -32.65 12.98
C LEU A 58 5.56 -32.60 11.63
N SER A 59 4.87 -32.94 10.55
CA SER A 59 5.46 -33.05 9.22
C SER A 59 5.28 -31.83 8.33
N ILE A 60 4.31 -30.97 8.64
CA ILE A 60 4.04 -29.75 7.87
C ILE A 60 4.42 -28.54 8.70
N LEU A 61 5.46 -27.83 8.25
CA LEU A 61 5.86 -26.58 8.89
C LEU A 61 4.67 -25.61 8.93
N ARG A 62 4.22 -25.26 10.14
CA ARG A 62 3.18 -24.24 10.35
C ARG A 62 3.75 -22.86 10.05
N CYS A 63 3.61 -22.42 8.81
CA CYS A 63 3.93 -21.05 8.45
C CYS A 63 2.80 -20.13 8.94
N LYS A 64 3.14 -19.20 9.84
CA LYS A 64 2.30 -18.03 10.03
C LYS A 64 2.30 -17.28 8.70
N LYS A 65 1.12 -16.89 8.20
CA LYS A 65 1.07 -15.93 7.10
C LYS A 65 1.82 -14.69 7.59
N SER A 66 3.04 -14.47 7.11
CA SER A 66 3.57 -13.13 7.11
C SER A 66 2.57 -12.35 6.24
N GLY A 67 1.86 -11.40 6.86
CA GLY A 67 1.17 -10.40 6.06
C GLY A 67 2.19 -9.88 5.07
N LYS A 68 1.82 -9.84 3.77
CA LYS A 68 2.67 -9.42 2.64
C LYS A 68 3.76 -8.55 3.21
N GLU A 69 5.01 -9.04 3.26
CA GLU A 69 6.13 -8.21 3.66
C GLU A 69 5.96 -6.95 2.84
N SER A 70 5.55 -5.87 3.49
CA SER A 70 5.55 -4.55 2.90
C SER A 70 6.99 -4.39 2.54
N LYS A 71 7.31 -4.64 1.25
CA LYS A 71 8.67 -4.79 0.72
C LYS A 71 9.57 -3.98 1.61
N GLN A 72 10.27 -4.67 2.49
CA GLN A 72 11.03 -4.02 3.53
C GLN A 72 11.84 -2.96 2.77
N PRO A 73 11.85 -1.69 3.21
CA PRO A 73 12.88 -0.80 2.71
C PRO A 73 14.17 -1.38 3.30
N THR A 74 14.73 -2.39 2.62
CA THR A 74 15.84 -3.26 3.05
C THR A 74 17.14 -2.49 3.26
N GLN A 75 17.10 -1.16 3.27
CA GLN A 75 18.24 -0.37 3.69
C GLN A 75 17.81 1.05 4.07
N MET A 76 17.01 1.19 5.13
CA MET A 76 17.16 2.41 5.92
C MET A 76 18.42 2.23 6.77
N SER A 77 19.33 3.20 6.77
CA SER A 77 20.53 3.15 7.61
C SER A 77 20.11 3.01 9.09
N GLN A 78 20.93 2.33 9.88
CA GLN A 78 20.69 2.18 11.31
C GLN A 78 20.55 3.55 12.01
N ASP A 79 21.32 4.54 11.54
CA ASP A 79 21.23 5.94 11.95
C ASP A 79 19.84 6.56 11.69
N LEU A 80 19.26 6.34 10.50
CA LEU A 80 17.93 6.87 10.18
C LEU A 80 16.85 6.25 11.07
N LEU A 81 16.96 4.96 11.38
CA LEU A 81 16.05 4.28 12.30
C LEU A 81 16.15 4.85 13.72
N LEU A 82 17.35 5.18 14.19
CA LEU A 82 17.54 5.83 15.48
C LEU A 82 16.91 7.22 15.51
N LYS A 83 17.10 8.02 14.45
CA LYS A 83 16.45 9.35 14.32
C LYS A 83 14.92 9.26 14.35
N LEU A 84 14.34 8.28 13.67
CA LEU A 84 12.89 8.07 13.67
C LEU A 84 12.36 7.60 15.02
N LYS A 85 13.12 6.76 15.73
CA LYS A 85 12.80 6.38 17.12
C LYS A 85 12.88 7.59 18.05
N GLY A 86 13.93 8.40 17.94
CA GLY A 86 14.09 9.64 18.70
C GLY A 86 12.92 10.59 18.47
N LYS A 87 12.51 10.83 17.22
CA LYS A 87 11.31 11.60 16.89
C LYS A 87 10.04 11.06 17.58
N LYS A 88 9.85 9.74 17.58
CA LYS A 88 8.67 9.10 18.21
C LYS A 88 8.68 9.28 19.73
N GLU A 89 9.86 9.19 20.34
CA GLU A 89 10.04 9.41 21.77
C GLU A 89 9.78 10.88 22.14
N MET A 90 10.37 11.82 21.38
CA MET A 90 10.11 13.26 21.54
C MET A 90 8.62 13.61 21.41
N HIS A 91 7.90 12.98 20.48
CA HIS A 91 6.45 13.15 20.38
C HIS A 91 5.73 12.73 21.68
N ARG A 92 6.14 11.62 22.30
CA ARG A 92 5.56 11.16 23.56
C ARG A 92 5.85 12.14 24.69
N GLN A 93 7.11 12.58 24.80
CA GLN A 93 7.54 13.52 25.84
C GLN A 93 6.88 14.89 25.69
N TRP A 94 6.75 15.40 24.45
CA TRP A 94 6.00 16.63 24.16
C TRP A 94 4.52 16.50 24.56
N LYS A 95 3.86 15.38 24.25
CA LYS A 95 2.47 15.11 24.69
C LYS A 95 2.34 15.03 26.21
N GLN A 96 3.42 14.74 26.93
CA GLN A 96 3.49 14.69 28.39
C GLN A 96 3.97 16.01 29.02
N GLY A 97 4.23 17.05 28.21
CA GLY A 97 4.73 18.35 28.70
C GLY A 97 6.18 18.35 29.17
N GLN A 98 6.94 17.28 28.90
CA GLN A 98 8.34 17.13 29.33
C GLN A 98 9.34 17.81 28.40
N VAL A 99 8.94 18.11 27.17
CA VAL A 99 9.78 18.64 26.09
C VAL A 99 9.02 19.78 25.41
N SER A 100 9.74 20.83 25.03
CA SER A 100 9.17 21.98 24.34
C SER A 100 8.68 21.61 22.93
N LEU A 101 7.77 22.42 22.39
CA LEU A 101 7.31 22.24 21.01
C LEU A 101 8.46 22.39 20.00
N GLU A 102 9.44 23.23 20.29
CA GLU A 102 10.62 23.52 19.45
C GLU A 102 11.51 22.28 19.31
N GLU A 103 11.90 21.67 20.44
CA GLU A 103 12.71 20.45 20.45
C GLU A 103 12.03 19.29 19.71
N TYR A 104 10.71 19.15 19.85
CA TYR A 104 9.95 18.18 19.08
C TYR A 104 9.97 18.49 17.57
N ARG A 105 9.78 19.76 17.18
CA ARG A 105 9.81 20.19 15.78
C ARG A 105 11.17 19.90 15.15
N ASP A 106 12.26 20.15 15.87
CA ASP A 106 13.63 19.87 15.42
C ASP A 106 13.85 18.38 15.21
N ALA A 107 13.49 17.54 16.19
CA ALA A 107 13.58 16.08 16.04
C ALA A 107 12.69 15.57 14.88
N ALA A 108 11.51 16.16 14.70
CA ALA A 108 10.62 15.83 13.60
C ALA A 108 11.21 16.22 12.24
N GLN A 109 11.86 17.38 12.14
CA GLN A 109 12.51 17.88 10.95
C GLN A 109 13.74 17.04 10.58
N LEU A 110 14.61 16.75 11.55
CA LEU A 110 15.76 15.86 11.39
C LEU A 110 15.35 14.48 10.86
N GLY A 111 14.25 13.92 11.37
CA GLY A 111 13.71 12.66 10.86
C GLY A 111 13.21 12.76 9.41
N ARG A 112 12.50 13.84 9.05
CA ARG A 112 12.03 14.07 7.67
C ARG A 112 13.21 14.22 6.71
N ASP A 113 14.21 15.00 7.08
CA ASP A 113 15.36 15.26 6.23
C ASP A 113 16.26 14.04 6.09
N GLY A 114 16.40 13.23 7.16
CA GLY A 114 17.05 11.93 7.08
C GLY A 114 16.39 11.00 6.05
N ILE A 115 15.05 10.94 6.03
CA ILE A 115 14.31 10.14 5.03
C ILE A 115 14.56 10.67 3.62
N ARG A 116 14.48 12.00 3.42
CA ARG A 116 14.74 12.62 2.11
C ARG A 116 16.15 12.31 1.62
N LYS A 117 17.17 12.52 2.45
CA LYS A 117 18.58 12.25 2.13
C LYS A 117 18.81 10.78 1.78
N ALA A 118 18.29 9.86 2.59
CA ALA A 118 18.42 8.43 2.31
C ALA A 118 17.75 8.01 1.00
N LYS A 119 16.60 8.61 0.67
CA LYS A 119 15.92 8.38 -0.61
C LYS A 119 16.76 8.87 -1.79
N VAL A 120 17.26 10.10 -1.72
CA VAL A 120 18.13 10.69 -2.76
C VAL A 120 19.39 9.84 -2.94
N GLN A 121 20.05 9.45 -1.85
CA GLN A 121 21.25 8.63 -1.90
C GLN A 121 20.98 7.28 -2.57
N ARG A 122 19.84 6.64 -2.27
CA ARG A 122 19.45 5.37 -2.89
C ARG A 122 19.22 5.52 -4.39
N GLU A 123 18.52 6.58 -4.81
CA GLU A 123 18.28 6.88 -6.23
C GLU A 123 19.59 7.16 -6.97
N LEU A 124 20.49 7.93 -6.36
CA LEU A 124 21.81 8.26 -6.90
C LEU A 124 22.72 7.02 -7.00
N ASN A 125 22.74 6.16 -5.99
CA ASN A 125 23.47 4.89 -6.07
C ASN A 125 22.93 4.00 -7.20
N LEU A 126 21.61 3.97 -7.38
CA LEU A 126 20.98 3.21 -8.45
C LEU A 126 21.28 3.79 -9.84
N ALA A 127 21.32 5.11 -9.97
CA ALA A 127 21.67 5.78 -11.22
C ALA A 127 23.15 5.54 -11.59
N ARG A 128 24.05 5.64 -10.62
CA ARG A 128 25.49 5.34 -10.81
C ARG A 128 25.71 3.89 -11.26
N ASP A 129 24.97 2.95 -10.67
CA ASP A 129 25.10 1.53 -10.98
C ASP A 129 24.23 1.08 -12.17
N ALA A 130 23.56 2.00 -12.88
CA ALA A 130 22.63 1.65 -13.95
C ALA A 130 23.28 0.86 -15.10
N LYS A 131 24.57 1.07 -15.35
CA LYS A 131 25.33 0.33 -16.38
C LYS A 131 25.51 -1.14 -16.01
N ASN A 132 25.85 -1.44 -14.75
CA ASN A 132 26.11 -2.79 -14.29
C ASN A 132 24.83 -3.51 -13.85
N ASN A 133 23.83 -2.75 -13.38
CA ASN A 133 22.58 -3.27 -12.83
C ASN A 133 21.35 -2.67 -13.53
N LYS A 134 21.27 -2.88 -14.85
CA LYS A 134 20.15 -2.43 -15.68
C LYS A 134 18.80 -2.93 -15.14
N THR A 135 18.72 -4.19 -14.72
CA THR A 135 17.51 -4.81 -14.17
C THR A 135 17.04 -4.10 -12.90
N GLY A 136 17.95 -3.75 -11.99
CA GLY A 136 17.63 -3.01 -10.77
C GLY A 136 17.09 -1.61 -11.06
N PHE A 137 17.72 -0.90 -12.01
CA PHE A 137 17.30 0.43 -12.44
C PHE A 137 15.89 0.43 -13.04
N TYR A 138 15.66 -0.38 -14.08
CA TYR A 138 14.34 -0.46 -14.73
C TYR A 138 13.24 -0.97 -13.79
N ARG A 139 13.57 -1.87 -12.86
CA ARG A 139 12.63 -2.30 -11.80
C ARG A 139 12.23 -1.14 -10.87
N TYR A 140 13.15 -0.25 -10.53
CA TYR A 140 12.83 0.94 -9.73
C TYR A 140 11.96 1.92 -10.50
N VAL A 141 12.34 2.25 -11.74
CA VAL A 141 11.60 3.17 -12.62
C VAL A 141 10.17 2.66 -12.86
N SER A 142 10.03 1.38 -13.20
CA SER A 142 8.72 0.76 -13.36
C SER A 142 7.90 0.81 -12.07
N GLN A 143 8.49 0.51 -10.91
CA GLN A 143 7.81 0.64 -9.61
C GLN A 143 7.34 2.08 -9.33
N LYS A 144 8.12 3.10 -9.69
CA LYS A 144 7.73 4.51 -9.54
C LYS A 144 6.66 4.95 -10.52
N ARG A 145 6.68 4.44 -11.75
CA ARG A 145 5.63 4.68 -12.76
C ARG A 145 4.27 4.10 -12.37
N LYS A 146 4.20 3.07 -11.52
CA LYS A 146 2.93 2.45 -11.08
C LYS A 146 2.01 3.39 -10.28
N PHE A 147 2.45 4.61 -9.95
CA PHE A 147 1.61 5.63 -9.32
C PHE A 147 0.92 6.58 -10.32
N LYS A 148 0.96 6.31 -11.63
CA LYS A 148 -0.01 6.96 -12.54
C LYS A 148 -1.39 6.39 -12.23
N GLU A 149 -2.08 7.10 -11.35
CA GLU A 149 -3.51 7.07 -11.15
C GLU A 149 -4.17 6.86 -12.52
N SER A 150 -4.82 5.71 -12.69
CA SER A 150 -5.81 5.60 -13.76
C SER A 150 -6.78 6.74 -13.54
N ALA A 151 -7.12 7.48 -14.60
CA ALA A 151 -8.21 8.45 -14.53
C ALA A 151 -9.38 7.79 -13.79
N PRO A 152 -9.98 8.49 -12.79
CA PRO A 152 -11.12 7.96 -12.08
C PRO A 152 -12.15 7.44 -13.08
N PRO A 153 -12.73 6.25 -12.85
CA PRO A 153 -13.78 5.73 -13.72
C PRO A 153 -14.88 6.79 -13.86
N MET A 154 -15.11 7.26 -15.08
CA MET A 154 -16.10 8.30 -15.33
C MET A 154 -17.47 7.80 -14.88
N MET A 155 -18.21 8.66 -14.20
CA MET A 155 -19.58 8.40 -13.79
C MET A 155 -20.53 9.24 -14.63
N ASN A 156 -21.68 8.68 -14.99
CA ASN A 156 -22.74 9.46 -15.58
C ASN A 156 -23.47 10.28 -14.50
N LYS A 157 -24.40 11.14 -14.93
CA LYS A 157 -25.21 12.01 -14.04
C LYS A 157 -26.01 11.23 -12.99
N THR A 158 -26.26 9.95 -13.25
CA THR A 158 -26.98 9.00 -12.39
C THR A 158 -26.04 8.29 -11.40
N GLY A 159 -24.74 8.61 -11.39
CA GLY A 159 -23.75 7.99 -10.51
C GLY A 159 -23.30 6.58 -10.94
N LYS A 160 -23.76 6.08 -12.10
CA LYS A 160 -23.35 4.79 -12.65
C LYS A 160 -22.01 4.95 -13.38
N ARG A 161 -21.12 3.97 -13.18
CA ARG A 161 -19.84 3.90 -13.90
C ARG A 161 -20.09 3.73 -15.39
N ILE A 162 -19.45 4.58 -16.19
CA ILE A 162 -19.46 4.52 -17.65
C ILE A 162 -18.43 3.48 -18.10
N THR A 163 -18.83 2.54 -18.95
CA THR A 163 -17.98 1.44 -19.42
C THR A 163 -17.70 1.50 -20.92
N THR A 164 -18.66 1.95 -21.73
CA THR A 164 -18.56 2.09 -23.19
C THR A 164 -17.81 3.36 -23.59
N ASP A 165 -17.17 3.35 -24.76
CA ASP A 165 -16.38 4.49 -25.23
C ASP A 165 -17.27 5.62 -25.80
N GLU A 166 -18.42 5.26 -26.35
CA GLU A 166 -19.46 6.18 -26.84
C GLU A 166 -19.98 7.06 -25.69
N ASP A 167 -20.38 6.45 -24.57
CA ASP A 167 -20.86 7.16 -23.39
C ASP A 167 -19.78 8.10 -22.81
N LYS A 168 -18.51 7.68 -22.82
CA LYS A 168 -17.40 8.55 -22.38
C LYS A 168 -17.26 9.76 -23.30
N ALA A 169 -17.33 9.53 -24.61
CA ALA A 169 -17.26 10.59 -25.61
C ALA A 169 -18.42 11.57 -25.46
N GLU A 170 -19.64 11.09 -25.20
CA GLU A 170 -20.81 11.94 -24.99
C GLU A 170 -20.67 12.81 -23.73
N VAL A 171 -20.23 12.24 -22.60
CA VAL A 171 -20.03 13.00 -21.37
C VAL A 171 -18.94 14.06 -21.54
N LEU A 172 -17.82 13.71 -22.18
CA LEU A 172 -16.76 14.67 -22.49
C LEU A 172 -17.25 15.75 -23.44
N ASN A 173 -17.92 15.38 -24.52
CA ASN A 173 -18.44 16.32 -25.53
C ASN A 173 -19.46 17.29 -24.90
N LYS A 174 -20.36 16.80 -24.04
CA LYS A 174 -21.28 17.66 -23.30
C LYS A 174 -20.54 18.64 -22.39
N TYR A 175 -19.48 18.18 -21.71
CA TYR A 175 -18.67 19.06 -20.87
C TYR A 175 -17.95 20.13 -21.70
N PHE A 176 -17.27 19.73 -22.78
CA PHE A 176 -16.62 20.67 -23.68
C PHE A 176 -17.60 21.67 -24.28
N ALA A 177 -18.74 21.20 -24.80
CA ALA A 177 -19.80 22.07 -25.29
C ALA A 177 -20.26 23.05 -24.20
N SER A 178 -20.46 22.62 -22.95
CA SER A 178 -20.85 23.52 -21.86
C SER A 178 -19.82 24.63 -21.58
N VAL A 179 -18.54 24.38 -21.78
CA VAL A 179 -17.47 25.39 -21.60
C VAL A 179 -17.44 26.38 -22.76
N PHE A 180 -17.74 25.93 -23.98
CA PHE A 180 -17.75 26.78 -25.18
C PHE A 180 -19.12 27.40 -25.49
N THR A 181 -20.18 26.92 -24.87
CA THR A 181 -21.56 27.43 -25.01
C THR A 181 -21.93 28.29 -23.79
N GLY A 182 -20.94 29.01 -23.25
CA GLY A 182 -21.18 30.11 -22.33
C GLY A 182 -22.04 31.14 -23.04
N SER A 183 -23.30 31.22 -22.63
CA SER A 183 -24.32 32.22 -22.97
C SER A 183 -23.86 33.28 -24.00
N LEU A 184 -24.36 33.13 -25.24
CA LEU A 184 -24.65 34.26 -26.12
C LEU A 184 -25.73 35.12 -25.42
N SER A 185 -25.36 35.75 -24.31
CA SER A 185 -26.04 36.93 -23.82
C SER A 185 -25.87 37.94 -24.93
N SER A 186 -26.97 38.27 -25.59
CA SER A 186 -27.09 39.22 -26.68
C SER A 186 -26.23 40.46 -26.41
N HIS A 187 -24.99 40.45 -26.93
CA HIS A 187 -24.23 41.66 -27.10
C HIS A 187 -24.87 42.36 -28.29
N THR A 188 -25.70 43.34 -27.97
CA THR A 188 -26.06 44.44 -28.86
C THR A 188 -24.84 44.81 -29.69
N SER A 189 -24.93 44.57 -30.98
CA SER A 189 -23.93 44.99 -31.95
C SER A 189 -23.81 46.51 -31.89
N ARG A 190 -22.71 47.02 -31.35
CA ARG A 190 -22.23 48.35 -31.66
C ARG A 190 -20.83 48.19 -32.23
N ALA A 191 -20.73 48.38 -33.54
CA ALA A 191 -19.46 48.52 -34.22
C ALA A 191 -18.70 49.71 -33.62
N ASP A 192 -17.40 49.53 -33.35
CA ASP A 192 -16.34 50.48 -33.69
C ASP A 192 -14.95 49.90 -33.34
N GLY A 193 -14.12 49.67 -34.38
CA GLY A 193 -12.65 49.77 -34.33
C GLY A 193 -11.83 48.53 -33.92
N PRO A 194 -10.72 48.21 -34.64
CA PRO A 194 -9.75 47.20 -34.21
C PRO A 194 -8.75 47.82 -33.23
N GLN A 195 -8.61 47.25 -32.03
CA GLN A 195 -7.47 47.54 -31.17
C GLN A 195 -6.75 46.28 -30.70
N ASP A 196 -5.46 46.36 -30.97
CA ASP A 196 -4.34 45.47 -30.77
C ASP A 196 -3.89 45.48 -29.30
N GLY A 197 -3.36 44.34 -28.84
CA GLY A 197 -2.53 44.23 -27.63
C GLY A 197 -3.20 44.34 -26.25
N ASP A 198 -3.11 43.27 -25.45
CA ASP A 198 -2.28 43.22 -24.22
C ASP A 198 -2.78 42.11 -23.27
N TRP A 199 -1.95 41.10 -23.05
CA TRP A 199 -2.23 39.97 -22.17
C TRP A 199 -1.86 40.35 -20.73
N GLY A 200 -2.70 41.18 -20.11
CA GLY A 200 -2.54 41.62 -18.73
C GLY A 200 -3.39 40.85 -17.71
N ASN A 201 -2.71 40.13 -16.80
CA ASN A 201 -3.13 39.83 -15.43
C ASN A 201 -4.48 39.11 -15.18
N LYS A 202 -4.42 37.77 -15.08
CA LYS A 202 -5.45 36.99 -14.36
C LYS A 202 -5.22 37.07 -12.85
N VAL A 203 -6.01 37.89 -12.17
CA VAL A 203 -6.23 37.81 -10.72
C VAL A 203 -7.13 36.59 -10.44
N HIS A 204 -6.68 35.70 -9.56
CA HIS A 204 -7.47 34.56 -9.08
C HIS A 204 -8.59 35.04 -8.13
N PRO A 205 -9.83 34.49 -8.20
CA PRO A 205 -10.89 34.86 -7.27
C PRO A 205 -10.62 34.30 -5.86
N THR A 206 -10.59 35.22 -4.90
CA THR A 206 -10.54 34.98 -3.45
C THR A 206 -11.75 34.16 -2.99
N VAL A 207 -11.50 33.04 -2.34
CA VAL A 207 -12.48 32.23 -1.62
C VAL A 207 -12.97 33.03 -0.41
N ARG A 208 -14.28 33.30 -0.33
CA ARG A 208 -14.93 33.82 0.89
C ARG A 208 -15.37 32.64 1.76
N GLU A 209 -15.03 32.73 3.04
CA GLU A 209 -15.48 31.83 4.11
C GLU A 209 -16.99 31.95 4.29
N VAL A 210 -17.64 30.83 4.58
CA VAL A 210 -19.04 30.75 5.02
C VAL A 210 -19.02 30.14 6.41
N GLU A 211 -19.25 30.96 7.43
CA GLU A 211 -19.84 30.54 8.70
C GLU A 211 -21.36 30.66 8.58
N VAL A 212 -22.08 29.57 8.87
CA VAL A 212 -23.01 29.46 10.00
C VAL A 212 -22.98 28.00 10.47
#